data_AF-A0A5R2NG60-F1
#
_entry.id   AF-A0A5R2NG60-F1
#
_cell.length_a   1.000
_cell.length_b   1.000
_cell.length_c   1.000
_cell.angle_alpha   90.00
_cell.angle_beta   90.00
_cell.angle_gamma   90.00
#
_symmetry.space_group_name_H-M   'P 1'
#
loop_
_entity.id
_entity.type
_entity.pdbx_description
1 polymer ?
#
loop_
_entity_poly.entity_id
_entity_poly.type
_entity_poly.pdbx_seq_one_letter_code
_entity_poly.pdbx_strand_id
1 'polypeptide(L)'
;MQILTQSLREKLLANGRQQQPLRGTAHEIDFVPVVKLFTPDAGATWLLTEIDPDDPDVAFGLCDLGLGCPEMGNVSLSELFALRGQLGLPVERDLYFSPDKPLSEYADEARRLGRIRV
;
A
#
# COMPACT_ATOMS: atom_id res chain seq x y z
N MET A 1 5.30 -18.98 -2.28
CA MET A 1 5.64 -17.83 -1.42
C MET A 1 4.42 -16.91 -1.40
N GLN A 2 3.89 -16.54 -0.24
CA GLN A 2 2.78 -15.56 -0.16
C GLN A 2 3.37 -14.14 -0.14
N ILE A 3 2.86 -13.26 -1.00
CA ILE A 3 3.30 -11.85 -1.11
C ILE A 3 3.08 -11.15 0.24
N LEU A 4 1.88 -11.29 0.81
CA LEU A 4 1.62 -10.93 2.21
C LEU A 4 1.75 -12.16 3.09
N THR A 5 2.72 -12.14 4.01
CA THR A 5 2.79 -13.15 5.07
C THR A 5 1.60 -13.01 6.00
N GLN A 6 1.30 -14.07 6.76
CA GLN A 6 0.26 -14.03 7.79
C GLN A 6 0.47 -12.87 8.77
N SER A 7 1.70 -12.64 9.22
CA SER A 7 2.04 -11.54 10.14
C SER A 7 1.79 -10.16 9.54
N LEU A 8 2.12 -9.95 8.26
CA LEU A 8 1.82 -8.69 7.56
C LEU A 8 0.32 -8.48 7.43
N ARG A 9 -0.41 -9.54 7.05
CA ARG A 9 -1.88 -9.49 6.93
C ARG A 9 -2.55 -9.20 8.27
N GLU A 10 -2.11 -9.82 9.34
CA GLU A 10 -2.62 -9.57 10.70
C GLU A 10 -2.37 -8.13 11.14
N LYS A 11 -1.20 -7.56 10.84
CA LYS A 11 -0.88 -6.16 11.14
C LYS A 11 -1.75 -5.20 10.33
N LEU A 12 -1.90 -5.42 9.02
CA LEU A 12 -2.77 -4.63 8.16
C LEU A 12 -4.23 -4.67 8.64
N LEU A 13 -4.75 -5.84 8.99
CA LEU A 13 -6.10 -5.99 9.55
C LEU A 13 -6.25 -5.35 10.94
N ALA A 14 -5.20 -5.38 11.76
CA ALA A 14 -5.21 -4.71 13.06
C ALA A 14 -5.29 -3.19 12.89
N ASN A 15 -4.53 -2.62 11.94
CA ASN A 15 -4.64 -1.20 11.59
C ASN A 15 -6.05 -0.88 11.09
N GLY A 16 -6.63 -1.72 10.21
CA GLY A 16 -7.98 -1.53 9.70
C GLY A 16 -9.05 -1.52 10.79
N ARG A 17 -8.98 -2.44 11.76
CA ARG A 17 -9.88 -2.46 12.93
C ARG A 17 -9.75 -1.21 13.81
N GLN A 18 -8.55 -0.65 13.94
CA GLN A 18 -8.34 0.61 14.67
C GLN A 18 -8.88 1.82 13.91
N GLN A 19 -8.73 1.81 12.58
CA GLN A 19 -9.17 2.90 11.71
C GLN A 19 -10.68 2.96 11.54
N GLN A 20 -11.36 1.81 11.46
CA GLN A 20 -12.79 1.70 11.18
C GLN A 20 -13.69 2.64 12.01
N PRO A 21 -13.57 2.74 13.35
CA PRO A 21 -14.40 3.67 14.14
C PRO A 21 -14.00 5.15 13.99
N LEU A 22 -12.86 5.45 13.36
CA LEU A 22 -12.28 6.79 13.23
C LEU A 22 -12.44 7.36 11.81
N ARG A 23 -12.76 6.52 10.82
CA ARG A 23 -12.96 6.94 9.42
C ARG A 23 -13.96 8.09 9.30
N GLY A 24 -13.59 9.12 8.55
CA GLY A 24 -14.37 10.34 8.34
C GLY A 24 -14.31 11.34 9.51
N THR A 25 -13.48 11.11 10.52
CA THR A 25 -13.33 12.02 11.67
C THR A 25 -11.98 12.73 11.66
N ALA A 26 -11.82 13.76 12.49
CA ALA A 26 -10.53 14.43 12.69
C ALA A 26 -9.50 13.55 13.43
N HIS A 27 -9.87 12.33 13.83
CA HIS A 27 -9.04 11.40 14.60
C HIS A 27 -8.60 10.18 13.79
N GLU A 28 -8.72 10.21 12.45
CA GLU A 28 -8.13 9.17 11.60
C GLU A 28 -6.64 8.98 11.91
N ILE A 29 -6.21 7.73 11.96
CA ILE A 29 -4.83 7.37 12.29
C ILE A 29 -4.00 7.40 11.00
N ASP A 30 -2.93 8.18 11.00
CA ASP A 30 -1.95 8.18 9.93
C ASP A 30 -0.89 7.10 10.21
N PHE A 31 -1.12 5.91 9.67
CA PHE A 31 -0.25 4.76 9.89
C PHE A 31 1.06 4.88 9.11
N VAL A 32 2.13 4.38 9.72
CA VAL A 32 3.36 4.03 9.00
C VAL A 32 3.07 2.82 8.08
N PRO A 33 3.49 2.83 6.81
CA PRO A 33 3.32 1.70 5.91
C PRO A 33 3.75 0.36 6.52
N VAL A 34 2.98 -0.69 6.26
CA VAL A 34 3.29 -2.04 6.75
C VAL A 34 4.09 -2.82 5.71
N VAL A 35 3.83 -2.57 4.43
CA VAL A 35 4.46 -3.30 3.33
C VAL A 35 4.59 -2.41 2.10
N LYS A 36 5.70 -2.60 1.37
CA LYS A 36 5.91 -2.09 0.02
C LYS A 36 5.79 -3.22 -0.99
N LEU A 37 4.95 -3.01 -1.98
CA LEU A 37 4.76 -3.90 -3.12
C LEU A 37 5.17 -3.17 -4.40
N PHE A 38 5.65 -3.89 -5.41
CA PHE A 38 6.07 -3.28 -6.67
C PHE A 38 5.96 -4.24 -7.85
N THR A 39 5.91 -3.69 -9.07
CA THR A 39 6.09 -4.47 -10.30
C THR A 39 7.56 -4.39 -10.75
N PRO A 40 8.28 -5.52 -10.87
CA PRO A 40 9.69 -5.51 -11.27
C PRO A 40 9.95 -4.94 -12.68
N ASP A 41 8.93 -4.98 -13.54
CA ASP A 41 8.99 -4.73 -14.98
C ASP A 41 7.93 -3.71 -15.48
N ALA A 42 7.24 -3.01 -14.58
CA ALA A 42 6.25 -2.00 -14.95
C ALA A 42 6.31 -0.69 -14.14
N GLY A 43 7.24 -0.57 -13.19
CA GLY A 43 7.52 0.70 -12.49
C GLY A 43 6.43 1.16 -11.53
N ALA A 44 5.49 0.28 -11.17
CA ALA A 44 4.44 0.58 -10.21
C ALA A 44 4.87 0.21 -8.79
N THR A 45 4.45 1.00 -7.80
CA THR A 45 4.76 0.83 -6.38
C THR A 45 3.52 1.10 -5.52
N TRP A 46 3.34 0.30 -4.48
CA TRP A 46 2.29 0.48 -3.48
C TRP A 46 2.88 0.44 -2.07
N LEU A 47 2.46 1.37 -1.21
CA LEU A 47 2.72 1.36 0.23
C LEU A 47 1.39 1.14 0.95
N LEU A 48 1.18 -0.04 1.53
CA LEU A 48 -0.09 -0.39 2.17
C LEU A 48 -0.01 -0.22 3.68
N THR A 49 -1.07 0.33 4.28
CA THR A 49 -1.15 0.62 5.71
C THR A 49 -2.21 -0.19 6.43
N GLU A 50 -3.34 -0.49 5.79
CA GLU A 50 -4.42 -1.27 6.39
C GLU A 50 -5.19 -2.11 5.37
N ILE A 51 -5.88 -3.13 5.88
CA ILE A 51 -6.90 -3.90 5.17
C ILE A 51 -8.24 -3.64 5.82
N ASP A 52 -9.28 -3.45 5.02
CA ASP A 52 -10.65 -3.30 5.52
C ASP A 52 -11.08 -4.59 6.26
N PRO A 53 -11.48 -4.50 7.54
CA PRO A 53 -11.88 -5.68 8.30
C PRO A 53 -13.22 -6.28 7.82
N ASP A 54 -14.08 -5.50 7.18
CA ASP A 54 -15.37 -5.95 6.65
C ASP A 54 -15.23 -6.52 5.22
N ASP A 55 -14.25 -6.03 4.46
CA ASP A 55 -13.86 -6.58 3.16
C ASP A 55 -12.33 -6.83 3.09
N PRO A 56 -11.85 -8.01 3.51
CA PRO A 56 -10.43 -8.30 3.58
C PRO A 56 -9.70 -8.43 2.23
N ASP A 57 -10.39 -8.24 1.10
CA ASP A 57 -9.76 -8.04 -0.22
C ASP A 57 -9.38 -6.58 -0.46
N VAL A 58 -9.95 -5.63 0.27
CA VAL A 58 -9.68 -4.19 0.08
C VAL A 58 -8.59 -3.74 1.05
N ALA A 59 -7.53 -3.15 0.52
CA ALA A 59 -6.48 -2.48 1.29
C ALA A 59 -6.45 -0.98 1.01
N PHE A 60 -6.00 -0.18 1.97
CA PHE A 60 -5.73 1.25 1.79
C PHE A 60 -4.23 1.51 1.79
N GLY A 61 -3.82 2.51 1.01
CA GLY A 61 -2.42 2.90 0.93
C GLY A 61 -2.15 3.98 -0.11
N LEU A 62 -0.85 4.20 -0.37
CA LEU A 62 -0.35 5.07 -1.43
C LEU A 62 0.03 4.24 -2.65
N CYS A 63 -0.44 4.65 -3.83
CA CYS A 63 -0.28 3.99 -5.10
C CYS A 63 0.48 4.90 -6.07
N ASP A 64 1.47 4.37 -6.76
CA ASP A 64 2.17 5.01 -7.87
C ASP A 64 2.22 4.03 -9.04
N LEU A 65 1.53 4.35 -10.13
CA LEU A 65 1.50 3.51 -11.33
C LEU A 65 2.60 3.86 -12.35
N GLY A 66 3.56 4.71 -11.97
CA GLY A 66 4.62 5.18 -12.86
C GLY A 66 4.15 6.24 -13.86
N LEU A 67 2.99 6.86 -13.62
CA LEU A 67 2.34 7.81 -14.53
C LEU A 67 2.54 9.29 -14.15
N GLY A 68 3.37 9.56 -13.12
CA GLY A 68 3.62 10.93 -12.66
C GLY A 68 2.60 11.47 -11.64
N CYS A 69 1.60 10.67 -11.27
CA CYS A 69 0.51 11.05 -10.36
C CYS A 69 0.26 9.99 -9.28
N PRO A 70 1.12 9.91 -8.24
CA PRO A 70 0.86 9.04 -7.09
C PRO A 70 -0.34 9.51 -6.27
N GLU A 71 -1.16 8.56 -5.81
CA GLU A 71 -2.44 8.83 -5.14
C GLU A 71 -2.67 7.89 -3.96
N MET A 72 -3.30 8.41 -2.90
CA MET A 72 -3.80 7.58 -1.81
C MET A 72 -5.18 7.05 -2.15
N GLY A 73 -5.45 5.80 -1.81
CA GLY A 73 -6.75 5.20 -2.07
C GLY A 73 -6.85 3.73 -1.68
N ASN A 74 -8.02 3.18 -1.96
CA ASN A 74 -8.28 1.76 -1.80
C ASN A 74 -7.80 0.97 -3.03
N VAL A 75 -7.35 -0.26 -2.80
CA VAL A 75 -6.92 -1.21 -3.84
C VAL A 75 -7.45 -2.61 -3.51
N SER A 76 -7.90 -3.32 -4.53
CA SER A 76 -8.21 -4.76 -4.40
C SER A 76 -6.91 -5.56 -4.41
N LEU A 77 -6.70 -6.37 -3.37
CA LEU A 77 -5.55 -7.25 -3.24
C LEU A 77 -5.59 -8.37 -4.29
N SER A 78 -6.77 -8.90 -4.59
CA SER A 78 -6.94 -9.90 -5.63
C SER A 78 -6.57 -9.36 -7.01
N GLU A 79 -7.02 -8.15 -7.37
CA GLU A 79 -6.61 -7.49 -8.61
C GLU A 79 -5.10 -7.21 -8.61
N LEU A 80 -4.58 -6.65 -7.51
CA LEU A 80 -3.16 -6.34 -7.36
C LEU A 80 -2.27 -7.57 -7.56
N PHE A 81 -2.60 -8.71 -6.96
CA PHE A 81 -1.81 -9.94 -7.10
C PHE A 81 -2.03 -10.65 -8.45
N ALA A 82 -3.12 -10.34 -9.14
CA ALA A 82 -3.35 -10.79 -10.52
C ALA A 82 -2.57 -9.94 -11.55
N LEU A 83 -2.16 -8.72 -11.22
CA LEU A 83 -1.40 -7.84 -12.12
C LEU A 83 -0.12 -8.52 -12.61
N ARG A 84 0.17 -8.32 -13.89
CA ARG A 84 1.40 -8.73 -14.56
C ARG A 84 1.97 -7.53 -15.30
N GLY A 85 3.26 -7.28 -15.14
CA GLY A 85 3.94 -6.24 -15.92
C GLY A 85 4.21 -6.66 -17.35
N GLN A 86 4.98 -5.84 -18.07
CA GLN A 86 5.19 -6.00 -19.53
C GLN A 86 5.88 -7.31 -19.91
N LEU A 87 6.73 -7.84 -19.03
CA LEU A 87 7.43 -9.12 -19.21
C LEU A 87 6.66 -10.29 -18.58
N GLY A 88 5.44 -10.06 -18.10
CA GLY A 88 4.62 -11.07 -17.44
C GLY A 88 5.05 -11.36 -15.99
N LEU A 89 5.87 -10.50 -15.37
CA LEU A 89 6.29 -10.71 -13.98
C LEU A 89 5.16 -10.33 -13.01
N PRO A 90 4.98 -11.09 -11.92
CA PRO A 90 3.99 -10.75 -10.89
C PRO A 90 4.44 -9.57 -10.04
N VAL A 91 3.50 -9.00 -9.30
CA VAL A 91 3.81 -8.08 -8.19
C VAL A 91 4.66 -8.81 -7.14
N GLU A 92 5.67 -8.13 -6.62
CA GLU A 92 6.56 -8.61 -5.58
C GLU A 92 6.48 -7.75 -4.33
N ARG A 93 6.95 -8.31 -3.21
CA ARG A 93 7.13 -7.60 -1.95
C ARG A 93 8.59 -7.23 -1.76
N ASP A 94 8.84 -5.99 -1.40
CA ASP A 94 10.18 -5.55 -1.00
C ASP A 94 10.50 -6.09 0.41
N LEU A 95 11.56 -6.91 0.51
CA LEU A 95 11.99 -7.52 1.77
C LEU A 95 12.83 -6.58 2.65
N TYR A 96 13.35 -5.51 2.07
CA TYR A 96 14.29 -4.57 2.72
C TYR A 96 13.65 -3.22 2.99
N PHE A 97 12.38 -3.05 2.64
CA PHE A 97 11.62 -1.85 2.93
C PHE A 97 11.52 -1.63 4.44
N SER A 98 12.04 -0.49 4.89
CA SER A 98 12.02 -0.04 6.28
C SER A 98 11.42 1.37 6.32
N PRO A 99 10.10 1.48 6.57
CA PRO A 99 9.43 2.77 6.58
C PRO A 99 9.79 3.55 7.84
N ASP A 100 10.03 4.85 7.68
CA ASP A 100 10.54 5.77 8.70
C ASP A 100 9.59 6.94 8.99
N LYS A 101 8.46 7.01 8.27
CA LYS A 101 7.46 8.08 8.43
C LYS A 101 6.03 7.62 8.11
N PRO A 102 5.01 8.40 8.50
CA PRO A 102 3.61 8.11 8.20
C PRO A 102 3.28 8.15 6.70
N LEU A 103 2.15 7.55 6.31
CA LEU A 103 1.72 7.48 4.92
C LEU A 103 1.50 8.87 4.31
N SER A 104 0.94 9.82 5.07
CA SER A 104 0.71 11.19 4.58
C SER A 104 2.01 11.88 4.15
N GLU A 105 3.11 11.69 4.87
CA GLU A 105 4.40 12.27 4.52
C GLU A 105 5.01 11.62 3.26
N TYR A 106 4.83 10.31 3.07
CA TYR A 106 5.18 9.66 1.81
C TYR A 106 4.32 10.20 0.66
N ALA A 107 3.02 10.42 0.89
CA ALA A 107 2.09 10.91 -0.12
C ALA A 107 2.44 12.36 -0.55
N ASP A 108 2.78 13.23 0.39
CA ASP A 108 3.18 14.61 0.10
C ASP A 108 4.50 14.68 -0.66
N GLU A 109 5.48 13.86 -0.28
CA GLU A 109 6.74 13.75 -1.05
C GLU A 109 6.46 13.20 -2.45
N ALA A 110 5.64 12.16 -2.56
CA ALA A 110 5.33 11.52 -3.83
C ALA A 110 4.57 12.46 -4.78
N ARG A 111 3.61 13.25 -4.26
CA ARG A 111 2.91 14.29 -5.02
C ARG A 111 3.87 15.35 -5.54
N ARG A 112 4.85 15.77 -4.73
CA ARG A 112 5.86 16.76 -5.14
C ARG A 112 6.83 16.22 -6.19
N LEU A 113 7.20 14.93 -6.09
CA LEU A 113 8.17 14.30 -6.98
C LEU A 113 7.53 13.64 -8.22
N GLY A 114 6.20 13.48 -8.24
CA GLY A 114 5.48 12.69 -9.22
C GLY A 114 5.74 11.18 -9.13
N ARG A 115 6.37 10.71 -8.03
CA ARG A 115 6.65 9.28 -7.80
C ARG A 115 6.94 8.97 -6.33
N ILE A 116 6.69 7.74 -5.92
CA ILE A 116 7.10 7.24 -4.59
C ILE A 116 8.63 7.10 -4.55
N ARG A 117 9.26 7.61 -3.48
CA ARG A 117 10.68 7.45 -3.21
C ARG A 117 10.86 6.87 -1.81
N VAL A 118 11.35 5.64 -1.73
CA VAL A 118 11.52 4.85 -0.51
C VAL A 118 12.71 3.91 -0.60
#